data_AF-A0A9E4IQK9-F1
#
_entry.id   AF-A0A9E4IQK9-F1
#
_cell.length_a   1.000
_cell.length_b   1.000
_cell.length_c   1.000
_cell.angle_alpha   90.00
_cell.angle_beta   90.00
_cell.angle_gamma   90.00
#
_symmetry.space_group_name_H-M   'P 1'
#
loop_
_entity.id
_entity.type
_entity.pdbx_description
1 polymer ?
#
loop_
_entity_poly.entity_id
_entity_poly.type
_entity_poly.pdbx_seq_one_letter_code
_entity_poly.pdbx_strand_id
1 'polypeptide(L)'
;MHTRPATSGRRSGAVGLLATIGGFALFGYYLHAAGVGTVAGDIGELGWTFGLVIVLSGLRFAARALAWLRCLPPGHGLGLRDLLPAFVAGDAVANLTPLSLVAGEPVKVLYLRDRAPLGRTVPALAVETLFYTLSMVVVVGAGAVALVMMVQPPASEWLLYGLPLATLVLFVAGAHWLIWNRVRAASAPLRWLARRGVATALLEGAADRAGEAESRIHRDYPRTWPRVLLVASLEMSFHALAVTEAFVVLSVIGARAPTLVEVFVFEAANRFVNVIFKVVPLRIGVDQAGTAAVATLLGFGETTGVTLATTRTARMLVWMAAGMAVLARRGLSPRRLAAEKRGPAAVAVMARSPAGARAPKSRLRQAVPAEADRRRLYAAFLADTVAIRSALPDVAWRVAYAPGAEVGGFAPLGIDGTLLLPQRGDDLGAREHKLFEDLFAAGFTRVVLIGSDLPTLPAEHVADALARLRPGTVTLGPAADGGYYLIGLTAPDSGDAVPDLFTGVRWGTSSAFEDTVRAAARSGIAVERIAEWYDVDDADGMERLRRDVGPAGEETRAPATARVLERLAAERVPSRTLTRHEDKLD
;
A
#
# COMPACT_ATOMS: atom_id res chain seq x y z
N MET A 1 25.26 -15.69 22.17
CA MET A 1 24.81 -14.30 22.42
C MET A 1 23.61 -14.05 21.53
N HIS A 2 22.39 -14.24 22.06
CA HIS A 2 21.14 -14.20 21.30
C HIS A 2 20.72 -12.76 20.98
N THR A 3 20.81 -12.35 19.72
CA THR A 3 20.21 -11.11 19.23
C THR A 3 18.74 -11.37 18.89
N ARG A 4 17.84 -10.90 19.76
CA ARG A 4 16.40 -10.84 19.48
C ARG A 4 16.14 -10.01 18.21
N PRO A 5 15.23 -10.42 17.31
CA PRO A 5 14.84 -9.60 16.17
C PRO A 5 14.10 -8.34 16.64
N ALA A 6 14.43 -7.21 16.03
CA ALA A 6 13.93 -5.89 16.39
C ALA A 6 12.41 -5.77 16.18
N THR A 7 11.70 -5.43 17.26
CA THR A 7 10.25 -5.17 17.33
C THR A 7 9.85 -3.82 16.70
N SER A 8 10.41 -3.43 15.55
CA SER A 8 10.31 -2.07 15.02
C SER A 8 8.87 -1.67 14.63
N GLY A 9 8.05 -2.61 14.16
CA GLY A 9 6.66 -2.35 13.75
C GLY A 9 5.67 -2.07 14.89
N ARG A 10 5.94 -2.56 16.12
CA ARG A 10 5.06 -2.34 17.29
C ARG A 10 5.32 -1.00 17.97
N ARG A 11 6.57 -0.53 17.95
CA ARG A 11 6.98 0.74 18.59
C ARG A 11 6.48 1.97 17.84
N SER A 12 6.48 1.95 16.50
CA SER A 12 5.98 3.06 15.69
C SER A 12 4.46 3.28 15.85
N GLY A 13 3.67 2.21 15.98
CA GLY A 13 2.24 2.29 16.25
C GLY A 13 1.92 2.88 17.63
N ALA A 14 2.69 2.51 18.66
CA ALA A 14 2.51 3.02 20.02
C ALA A 14 2.82 4.52 20.13
N VAL A 15 3.89 5.00 19.50
CA VAL A 15 4.25 6.42 19.47
C VAL A 15 3.18 7.25 18.76
N GLY A 16 2.67 6.76 17.62
CA GLY A 16 1.58 7.43 16.90
C GLY A 16 0.29 7.53 17.73
N LEU A 17 -0.06 6.47 18.46
CA LEU A 17 -1.23 6.45 19.34
C LEU A 17 -1.09 7.45 20.50
N LEU A 18 0.06 7.47 21.17
CA LEU A 18 0.33 8.42 22.26
C LEU A 18 0.31 9.87 21.76
N ALA A 19 0.93 10.15 20.60
CA ALA A 19 0.89 11.48 19.99
C ALA A 19 -0.55 11.91 19.64
N THR A 20 -1.38 10.96 19.19
CA THR A 20 -2.80 11.23 18.90
C THR A 20 -3.57 11.58 20.16
N ILE A 21 -3.44 10.78 21.22
CA ILE A 21 -4.10 11.03 22.51
C ILE A 21 -3.68 12.40 23.08
N GLY A 22 -2.37 12.68 23.07
CA GLY A 22 -1.84 13.97 23.51
C GLY A 22 -2.38 15.15 22.68
N GLY A 23 -2.48 14.99 21.37
CA GLY A 23 -3.05 16.00 20.47
C GLY A 23 -4.53 16.31 20.78
N PHE A 24 -5.36 15.29 20.96
CA PHE A 24 -6.77 15.50 21.33
C PHE A 24 -6.94 16.13 22.72
N ALA A 25 -6.10 15.77 23.69
CA ALA A 25 -6.09 16.40 25.00
C ALA A 25 -5.71 17.89 24.91
N LEU A 26 -4.67 18.22 24.13
CA LEU A 26 -4.23 19.58 23.88
C LEU A 26 -5.30 20.42 23.16
N PHE A 27 -6.00 19.82 22.19
CA PHE A 27 -7.12 20.44 21.52
C PHE A 27 -8.25 20.77 22.48
N GLY A 28 -8.65 19.82 23.33
CA GLY A 28 -9.67 20.04 24.35
C GLY A 28 -9.29 21.15 25.32
N TYR A 29 -8.02 21.21 25.74
CA TYR A 29 -7.49 22.27 26.59
C TYR A 29 -7.64 23.65 25.95
N TYR A 30 -7.11 23.86 24.73
CA TYR A 30 -7.17 25.17 24.08
C TYR A 30 -8.59 25.58 23.68
N LEU A 31 -9.44 24.62 23.31
CA LEU A 31 -10.86 24.89 23.04
C LEU A 31 -11.61 25.31 24.31
N HIS A 32 -11.28 24.70 25.46
CA HIS A 32 -11.85 25.10 26.74
C HIS A 32 -11.32 26.46 27.20
N ALA A 33 -10.01 26.69 27.10
CA ALA A 33 -9.35 27.95 27.48
C ALA A 33 -9.84 29.15 26.65
N ALA A 34 -10.04 28.97 25.35
CA ALA A 34 -10.59 30.01 24.46
C ALA A 34 -12.10 30.27 24.67
N GLY A 35 -12.80 29.37 25.36
CA GLY A 35 -14.25 29.33 25.51
C GLY A 35 -14.92 28.59 24.35
N VAL A 36 -15.55 27.45 24.63
CA VAL A 36 -16.23 26.65 23.59
C VAL A 36 -17.37 27.44 22.93
N GLY A 37 -18.14 28.19 23.72
CA GLY A 37 -19.28 28.97 23.24
C GLY A 37 -18.87 30.15 22.36
N THR A 38 -17.76 30.82 22.68
CA THR A 38 -17.21 31.93 21.88
C THR A 38 -16.66 31.41 20.57
N VAL A 39 -15.83 30.35 20.59
CA VAL A 39 -15.31 29.73 19.36
C VAL A 39 -16.44 29.22 18.45
N ALA A 40 -17.49 28.62 19.02
CA ALA A 40 -18.65 28.18 18.25
C ALA A 40 -19.44 29.37 17.67
N GLY A 41 -19.57 30.47 18.43
CA GLY A 41 -20.17 31.73 17.98
C GLY A 41 -19.42 32.31 16.78
N ASP A 42 -18.10 32.51 16.91
CA ASP A 42 -17.25 33.05 15.85
C ASP A 42 -17.28 32.19 14.57
N ILE A 43 -17.28 30.86 14.72
CA ILE A 43 -17.42 29.94 13.57
C ILE A 43 -18.82 30.08 12.95
N GLY A 44 -19.86 30.31 13.76
CA GLY A 44 -21.20 30.62 13.30
C GLY A 44 -21.26 31.91 12.47
N GLU A 45 -20.53 32.95 12.87
CA GLU A 45 -20.43 34.22 12.15
C GLU A 45 -19.80 34.09 10.77
N LEU A 46 -18.93 33.10 10.56
CA LEU A 46 -18.39 32.82 9.22
C LEU A 46 -19.52 32.54 8.21
N GLY A 47 -20.57 31.82 8.59
CA GLY A 47 -21.71 31.51 7.71
C GLY A 47 -21.27 31.05 6.32
N TRP A 48 -21.72 31.76 5.27
CA TRP A 48 -21.37 31.45 3.87
C TRP A 48 -19.90 31.69 3.53
N THR A 49 -19.16 32.51 4.29
CA THR A 49 -17.72 32.71 4.07
C THR A 49 -16.91 31.43 4.30
N PHE A 50 -17.41 30.50 5.12
CA PHE A 50 -16.81 29.17 5.25
C PHE A 50 -16.84 28.39 3.92
N GLY A 51 -17.88 28.60 3.10
CA GLY A 51 -17.94 28.06 1.74
C GLY A 51 -16.82 28.60 0.84
N LEU A 52 -16.54 29.91 0.93
CA LEU A 52 -15.40 30.53 0.23
C LEU A 52 -14.07 29.94 0.71
N VAL A 53 -13.91 29.72 2.01
CA VAL A 53 -12.73 29.07 2.63
C VAL A 53 -12.52 27.65 2.08
N ILE A 54 -13.60 26.86 1.89
CA ILE A 54 -13.52 25.55 1.23
C ILE A 54 -13.05 25.68 -0.23
N VAL A 55 -13.59 26.65 -0.98
CA VAL A 55 -13.24 26.89 -2.39
C VAL A 55 -11.77 27.30 -2.53
N LEU A 56 -11.28 28.22 -1.70
CA LEU A 56 -9.87 28.65 -1.69
C LEU A 56 -8.92 27.46 -1.44
N SER A 57 -9.28 26.56 -0.53
CA SER A 57 -8.53 25.31 -0.33
C SER A 57 -8.63 24.33 -1.50
N GLY A 58 -9.75 24.30 -2.22
CA GLY A 58 -9.86 23.53 -3.47
C GLY A 58 -8.92 24.05 -4.55
N LEU A 59 -8.84 25.38 -4.72
CA LEU A 59 -7.93 26.04 -5.65
C LEU A 59 -6.46 25.74 -5.32
N ARG A 60 -6.13 25.61 -4.03
CA ARG A 60 -4.80 25.16 -3.60
C ARG A 60 -4.47 23.76 -4.10
N PHE A 61 -5.39 22.79 -4.00
CA PHE A 61 -5.16 21.46 -4.59
C PHE A 61 -5.00 21.53 -6.10
N ALA A 62 -5.77 22.38 -6.78
CA ALA A 62 -5.66 22.59 -8.22
C ALA A 62 -4.30 23.20 -8.62
N ALA A 63 -3.78 24.18 -7.87
CA ALA A 63 -2.47 24.78 -8.11
C ALA A 63 -1.36 23.72 -8.09
N ARG A 64 -1.34 22.85 -7.06
CA ARG A 64 -0.37 21.75 -6.97
C ARG A 64 -0.56 20.68 -8.04
N ALA A 65 -1.82 20.35 -8.37
CA ALA A 65 -2.13 19.43 -9.46
C ALA A 65 -1.66 19.97 -10.83
N LEU A 66 -1.79 21.27 -11.06
CA LEU A 66 -1.27 21.94 -12.25
C LEU A 66 0.26 21.96 -12.26
N ALA A 67 0.91 22.22 -11.12
CA ALA A 67 2.38 22.17 -11.01
C ALA A 67 2.89 20.77 -11.38
N TRP A 68 2.29 19.71 -10.81
CA TRP A 68 2.61 18.33 -11.14
C TRP A 68 2.37 18.01 -12.63
N LEU A 69 1.26 18.50 -13.21
CA LEU A 69 0.97 18.34 -14.63
C LEU A 69 2.07 18.93 -15.52
N ARG A 70 2.66 20.08 -15.13
CA ARG A 70 3.75 20.72 -15.86
C ARG A 70 5.11 20.04 -15.68
N CYS A 71 5.25 19.20 -14.65
CA CYS A 71 6.43 18.35 -14.44
C CYS A 71 6.36 17.02 -15.21
N LEU A 72 5.21 16.65 -15.78
CA LEU A 72 5.09 15.42 -16.56
C LEU A 72 5.77 15.52 -17.93
N PRO A 73 6.40 14.45 -18.42
CA PRO A 73 6.98 14.42 -19.76
C PRO A 73 5.88 14.49 -20.84
N PRO A 74 6.18 15.03 -22.04
CA PRO A 74 5.20 15.17 -23.11
C PRO A 74 4.60 13.82 -23.54
N GLY A 75 3.35 13.83 -24.01
CA GLY A 75 2.62 12.62 -24.43
C GLY A 75 1.98 11.82 -23.28
N HIS A 76 1.71 12.46 -22.14
CA HIS A 76 1.15 11.80 -20.94
C HIS A 76 -0.36 11.52 -20.99
N GLY A 77 -1.15 12.22 -21.82
CA GLY A 77 -2.62 12.05 -21.90
C GLY A 77 -3.43 12.47 -20.66
N LEU A 78 -2.78 12.66 -19.51
CA LEU A 78 -3.39 13.14 -18.26
C LEU A 78 -3.80 14.61 -18.29
N GLY A 79 -4.85 14.98 -17.57
CA GLY A 79 -5.28 16.35 -17.33
C GLY A 79 -5.59 16.66 -15.87
N LEU A 80 -6.01 17.90 -15.59
CA LEU A 80 -6.33 18.34 -14.22
C LEU A 80 -7.43 17.49 -13.56
N ARG A 81 -8.37 16.97 -14.37
CA ARG A 81 -9.46 16.09 -13.92
C ARG A 81 -8.96 14.75 -13.35
N ASP A 82 -7.76 14.32 -13.73
CA ASP A 82 -7.13 13.11 -13.23
C ASP A 82 -6.30 13.37 -11.98
N LEU A 83 -5.52 14.46 -12.00
CA LEU A 83 -4.56 14.79 -10.95
C LEU A 83 -5.21 15.43 -9.72
N LEU A 84 -6.26 16.24 -9.88
CA LEU A 84 -6.93 16.89 -8.75
C LEU A 84 -7.51 15.85 -7.77
N PRO A 85 -8.28 14.85 -8.20
CA PRO A 85 -8.73 13.79 -7.30
C PRO A 85 -7.58 13.00 -6.66
N ALA A 86 -6.47 12.80 -7.38
CA ALA A 86 -5.28 12.15 -6.84
C ALA A 86 -4.69 12.93 -5.67
N PHE A 87 -4.60 14.26 -5.79
CA PHE A 87 -4.14 15.15 -4.74
C PHE A 87 -5.06 15.15 -3.52
N VAL A 88 -6.38 15.26 -3.73
CA VAL A 88 -7.37 15.26 -2.65
C VAL A 88 -7.35 13.92 -1.91
N ALA A 89 -7.26 12.80 -2.64
CA ALA A 89 -7.10 11.46 -2.06
C ALA A 89 -5.80 11.31 -1.26
N GLY A 90 -4.67 11.75 -1.83
CA GLY A 90 -3.37 11.68 -1.19
C GLY A 90 -3.29 12.53 0.09
N ASP A 91 -3.89 13.72 0.08
CA ASP A 91 -3.95 14.60 1.25
C ASP A 91 -4.82 14.00 2.36
N ALA A 92 -5.96 13.41 2.01
CA ALA A 92 -6.82 12.73 2.98
C ALA A 92 -6.09 11.60 3.73
N VAL A 93 -5.34 10.76 3.00
CA VAL A 93 -4.54 9.69 3.62
C VAL A 93 -3.38 10.26 4.42
N ALA A 94 -2.71 11.30 3.90
CA ALA A 94 -1.59 11.95 4.59
C ALA A 94 -2.01 12.44 5.99
N ASN A 95 -3.19 13.06 6.11
CA ASN A 95 -3.66 13.61 7.38
C ASN A 95 -4.12 12.54 8.39
N LEU A 96 -4.48 11.33 7.94
CA LEU A 96 -4.90 10.22 8.80
C LEU A 96 -3.74 9.42 9.40
N THR A 97 -2.60 9.35 8.72
CA THR A 97 -1.51 8.44 9.11
C THR A 97 -0.40 9.18 9.87
N PRO A 98 0.00 8.71 11.07
CA PRO A 98 1.25 9.14 11.68
C PRO A 98 2.38 8.70 10.74
N LEU A 99 3.16 9.66 10.22
CA LEU A 99 4.08 9.54 9.05
C LEU A 99 3.46 9.90 7.68
N SER A 100 2.72 11.01 7.63
CA SER A 100 2.09 11.60 6.44
C SER A 100 2.98 11.69 5.17
N LEU A 101 4.31 11.87 5.33
CA LEU A 101 5.28 11.89 4.22
C LEU A 101 5.43 10.54 3.52
N VAL A 102 5.22 9.43 4.22
CA VAL A 102 5.39 8.06 3.70
C VAL A 102 4.09 7.52 3.08
N ALA A 103 2.94 8.12 3.35
CA ALA A 103 1.64 7.58 2.92
C ALA A 103 0.95 8.42 1.82
N GLY A 104 1.01 9.76 1.89
CA GLY A 104 0.23 10.61 0.98
C GLY A 104 0.75 10.64 -0.46
N GLU A 105 2.06 10.74 -0.65
CA GLU A 105 2.70 10.80 -1.97
C GLU A 105 2.52 9.50 -2.77
N PRO A 106 2.76 8.29 -2.19
CA PRO A 106 2.46 7.04 -2.88
C PRO A 106 1.01 6.92 -3.31
N VAL A 107 0.05 7.37 -2.49
CA VAL A 107 -1.39 7.31 -2.83
C VAL A 107 -1.69 8.12 -4.08
N LYS A 108 -1.08 9.29 -4.28
CA LYS A 108 -1.27 10.10 -5.51
C LYS A 108 -0.85 9.32 -6.76
N VAL A 109 0.28 8.62 -6.67
CA VAL A 109 0.83 7.83 -7.78
C VAL A 109 0.01 6.57 -8.02
N LEU A 110 -0.33 5.84 -6.96
CA LEU A 110 -1.17 4.64 -6.99
C LEU A 110 -2.55 4.94 -7.55
N TYR A 111 -3.11 6.10 -7.19
CA TYR A 111 -4.32 6.60 -7.81
C TYR A 111 -4.12 6.66 -9.32
N LEU A 112 -3.01 7.12 -9.88
CA LEU A 112 -2.87 7.22 -11.35
C LEU A 112 -2.37 5.95 -12.07
N ARG A 113 -2.12 4.84 -11.37
CA ARG A 113 -1.41 3.67 -11.92
C ARG A 113 -2.05 3.06 -13.18
N ASP A 114 -3.38 3.07 -13.27
CA ASP A 114 -4.11 2.49 -14.41
C ASP A 114 -4.17 3.44 -15.62
N ARG A 115 -3.78 4.71 -15.45
CA ARG A 115 -3.84 5.75 -16.50
C ARG A 115 -2.47 6.20 -16.99
N ALA A 116 -1.43 6.07 -16.18
CA ALA A 116 -0.08 6.44 -16.57
C ALA A 116 0.98 5.54 -15.90
N PRO A 117 2.05 5.16 -16.63
CA PRO A 117 3.13 4.35 -16.08
C PRO A 117 3.81 4.99 -14.87
N LEU A 118 4.04 4.20 -13.81
CA LEU A 118 4.70 4.64 -12.57
C LEU A 118 6.09 5.23 -12.83
N GLY A 119 6.81 4.72 -13.84
CA GLY A 119 8.12 5.20 -14.24
C GLY A 119 8.16 6.67 -14.70
N ARG A 120 7.00 7.27 -15.03
CA ARG A 120 6.88 8.69 -15.42
C ARG A 120 6.20 9.55 -14.36
N THR A 121 5.24 9.00 -13.62
CA THR A 121 4.46 9.75 -12.63
C THR A 121 5.22 9.97 -11.31
N VAL A 122 6.00 8.98 -10.86
CA VAL A 122 6.82 9.08 -9.63
C VAL A 122 7.88 10.18 -9.74
N PRO A 123 8.72 10.23 -10.80
CA PRO A 123 9.75 11.27 -10.89
C PRO A 123 9.16 12.67 -11.04
N ALA A 124 8.09 12.82 -11.83
CA ALA A 124 7.41 14.11 -11.98
C ALA A 124 6.82 14.60 -10.65
N LEU A 125 6.27 13.70 -9.82
CA LEU A 125 5.77 14.06 -8.49
C LEU A 125 6.90 14.46 -7.55
N ALA A 126 8.03 13.75 -7.61
CA ALA A 126 9.21 14.10 -6.82
C ALA A 126 9.74 15.51 -7.16
N VAL A 127 9.75 15.86 -8.46
CA VAL A 127 10.10 17.20 -8.92
C VAL A 127 9.11 18.25 -8.41
N GLU A 128 7.80 18.00 -8.51
CA GLU A 128 6.78 18.91 -7.93
C GLU A 128 6.99 19.10 -6.43
N THR A 129 7.17 18.02 -5.69
CA THR A 129 7.30 18.06 -4.22
C THR A 129 8.56 18.79 -3.78
N LEU A 130 9.62 18.71 -4.58
CA LEU A 130 10.83 19.52 -4.41
C LEU A 130 10.54 21.02 -4.59
N PHE A 131 9.85 21.43 -5.67
CA PHE A 131 9.47 22.83 -5.88
C PHE A 131 8.54 23.35 -4.77
N TYR A 132 7.58 22.54 -4.34
CA TYR A 132 6.73 22.82 -3.19
C TYR A 132 7.56 23.01 -1.90
N THR A 133 8.55 22.16 -1.66
CA THR A 133 9.40 22.25 -0.46
C THR A 133 10.27 23.51 -0.49
N LEU A 134 10.85 23.84 -1.64
CA LEU A 134 11.66 25.05 -1.80
C LEU A 134 10.82 26.33 -1.63
N SER A 135 9.63 26.39 -2.24
CA SER A 135 8.73 27.54 -2.06
C SER A 135 8.23 27.67 -0.62
N MET A 136 7.94 26.57 0.06
CA MET A 136 7.58 26.57 1.48
C MET A 136 8.71 27.13 2.34
N VAL A 137 9.95 26.71 2.08
CA VAL A 137 11.15 27.24 2.77
C VAL A 137 11.26 28.74 2.59
N VAL A 138 11.10 29.25 1.36
CA VAL A 138 11.13 30.69 1.07
C VAL A 138 10.06 31.44 1.86
N VAL A 139 8.82 30.94 1.92
CA VAL A 139 7.74 31.62 2.64
C VAL A 139 7.96 31.60 4.16
N VAL A 140 8.42 30.48 4.74
CA VAL A 140 8.75 30.42 6.16
C VAL A 140 9.86 31.40 6.50
N GLY A 141 10.90 31.48 5.66
CA GLY A 141 11.98 32.46 5.81
C GLY A 141 11.51 33.90 5.75
N ALA A 142 10.75 34.24 4.70
CA ALA A 142 10.19 35.58 4.54
C ALA A 142 9.25 35.95 5.70
N GLY A 143 8.47 35.00 6.22
CA GLY A 143 7.59 35.24 7.37
C GLY A 143 8.38 35.45 8.67
N ALA A 144 9.50 34.76 8.86
CA ALA A 144 10.40 35.01 9.98
C ALA A 144 11.01 36.43 9.90
N VAL A 145 11.41 36.87 8.70
CA VAL A 145 11.87 38.26 8.49
C VAL A 145 10.75 39.26 8.81
N ALA A 146 9.54 39.04 8.28
CA ALA A 146 8.40 39.89 8.56
C ALA A 146 8.12 39.99 10.06
N LEU A 147 8.16 38.86 10.79
CA LEU A 147 7.99 38.82 12.24
C LEU A 147 9.07 39.63 12.98
N VAL A 148 10.35 39.48 12.61
CA VAL A 148 11.45 40.26 13.20
C VAL A 148 11.27 41.75 12.94
N MET A 149 10.83 42.13 11.74
CA MET A 149 10.53 43.52 11.39
C MET A 149 9.30 44.07 12.13
N MET A 150 8.39 43.23 12.60
CA MET A 150 7.25 43.65 13.43
C MET A 150 7.62 43.77 14.90
N VAL A 151 8.41 42.84 15.43
CA VAL A 151 8.82 42.82 16.85
C VAL A 151 9.92 43.84 17.14
N GLN A 152 10.74 44.20 16.14
CA GLN A 152 11.85 45.15 16.26
C GLN A 152 12.79 44.81 17.45
N PRO A 153 13.42 43.61 17.46
CA PRO A 153 14.26 43.20 18.57
C PRO A 153 15.52 44.07 18.70
N PRO A 154 16.13 44.12 19.89
CA PRO A 154 17.37 44.87 20.13
C PRO A 154 18.48 44.48 19.14
N ALA A 155 19.32 45.44 18.76
CA ALA A 155 20.42 45.24 17.79
C ALA A 155 21.36 44.07 18.15
N SER A 156 21.54 43.80 19.45
CA SER A 156 22.33 42.67 19.96
C SER A 156 21.81 41.30 19.53
N GLU A 157 20.52 41.19 19.22
CA GLU A 157 19.89 39.93 18.83
C GLU A 157 19.82 39.74 17.30
N TRP A 158 20.27 40.71 16.51
CA TRP A 158 20.15 40.62 15.04
C TRP A 158 20.93 39.45 14.46
N LEU A 159 22.05 39.07 15.07
CA LEU A 159 22.82 37.89 14.66
C LEU A 159 22.05 36.58 14.90
N LEU A 160 21.24 36.51 15.96
CA LEU A 160 20.41 35.34 16.28
C LEU A 160 19.36 35.10 15.19
N TYR A 161 18.80 36.17 14.61
CA TYR A 161 17.79 36.09 13.55
C TYR A 161 18.40 36.06 12.13
N GLY A 162 19.53 36.74 11.92
CA GLY A 162 20.20 36.84 10.63
C GLY A 162 20.88 35.54 10.19
N LEU A 163 21.49 34.79 11.13
CA LEU A 163 22.20 33.56 10.81
C LEU A 163 21.27 32.44 10.28
N PRO A 164 20.10 32.15 10.89
CA PRO A 164 19.14 31.20 10.33
C PRO A 164 18.65 31.61 8.94
N LEU A 165 18.40 32.90 8.72
CA LEU A 165 17.94 33.42 7.43
C LEU A 165 19.01 33.26 6.34
N ALA A 166 20.25 33.63 6.62
CA ALA A 166 21.38 33.43 5.70
C ALA A 166 21.57 31.93 5.38
N THR A 167 21.49 31.07 6.40
CA THR A 167 21.54 29.61 6.25
C THR A 167 20.44 29.10 5.32
N LEU A 168 19.23 29.65 5.44
CA LEU A 168 18.08 29.29 4.61
C LEU A 168 18.28 29.67 3.14
N VAL A 169 18.77 30.89 2.88
CA VAL A 169 19.05 31.38 1.54
C VAL A 169 20.13 30.51 0.87
N LEU A 170 21.20 30.21 1.60
CA LEU A 170 22.26 29.31 1.13
C LEU A 170 21.73 27.89 0.88
N PHE A 171 20.83 27.38 1.72
CA PHE A 171 20.20 26.08 1.52
C PHE A 171 19.36 26.04 0.24
N VAL A 172 18.51 27.05 -0.01
CA VAL A 172 17.67 27.11 -1.22
C VAL A 172 18.53 27.26 -2.48
N ALA A 173 19.51 28.17 -2.45
CA ALA A 173 20.43 28.38 -3.56
C ALA A 173 21.28 27.14 -3.83
N GLY A 174 21.80 26.49 -2.78
CA GLY A 174 22.57 25.25 -2.85
C GLY A 174 21.74 24.09 -3.40
N ALA A 175 20.51 23.91 -2.93
CA ALA A 175 19.60 22.89 -3.45
C ALA A 175 19.33 23.10 -4.95
N HIS A 176 19.00 24.32 -5.37
CA HIS A 176 18.81 24.63 -6.78
C HIS A 176 20.06 24.38 -7.61
N TRP A 177 21.23 24.82 -7.14
CA TRP A 177 22.53 24.61 -7.80
C TRP A 177 22.86 23.12 -7.95
N LEU A 178 22.68 22.31 -6.89
CA LEU A 178 22.91 20.86 -6.90
C LEU A 178 22.04 20.18 -7.97
N ILE A 179 20.76 20.55 -8.04
CA ILE A 179 19.81 19.95 -8.98
C ILE A 179 20.07 20.40 -10.41
N TRP A 180 20.39 21.69 -10.61
CA TRP A 180 20.73 22.27 -11.92
C TRP A 180 21.99 21.61 -12.50
N ASN A 181 23.01 21.40 -11.67
CA ASN A 181 24.30 20.83 -12.08
C ASN A 181 24.35 19.30 -12.03
N ARG A 182 23.23 18.62 -11.81
CA ARG A 182 23.13 17.14 -11.74
C ARG A 182 24.09 16.50 -10.73
N VAL A 183 24.33 17.18 -9.61
CA VAL A 183 25.20 16.66 -8.56
C VAL A 183 24.47 15.55 -7.80
N ARG A 184 25.09 14.37 -7.68
CA ARG A 184 24.57 13.22 -6.94
C ARG A 184 24.68 13.41 -5.43
N ALA A 185 23.83 14.24 -4.87
CA ALA A 185 23.91 14.70 -3.47
C ALA A 185 23.59 13.60 -2.43
N ALA A 186 22.81 12.59 -2.77
CA ALA A 186 22.42 11.48 -1.90
C ALA A 186 23.23 10.21 -2.20
N SER A 187 23.39 9.82 -3.47
CA SER A 187 24.10 8.57 -3.78
C SER A 187 25.62 8.68 -3.62
N ALA A 188 26.24 9.84 -3.86
CA ALA A 188 27.69 9.98 -3.76
C ALA A 188 28.22 9.86 -2.31
N PRO A 189 27.62 10.50 -1.28
CA PRO A 189 28.03 10.32 0.10
C PRO A 189 27.83 8.88 0.60
N LEU A 190 26.73 8.24 0.22
CA LEU A 190 26.46 6.84 0.58
C LEU A 190 27.51 5.89 0.00
N ARG A 191 27.88 6.06 -1.28
CA ARG A 191 28.97 5.29 -1.92
C ARG A 191 30.34 5.60 -1.32
N TRP A 192 30.55 6.81 -0.84
CA TRP A 192 31.79 7.19 -0.17
C TRP A 192 31.88 6.55 1.23
N LEU A 193 30.79 6.51 1.99
CA LEU A 193 30.70 5.82 3.28
C LEU A 193 30.83 4.30 3.14
N ALA A 194 30.19 3.70 2.13
CA ALA A 194 30.35 2.29 1.80
C ALA A 194 31.82 1.95 1.50
N ARG A 195 32.51 2.77 0.70
CA ARG A 195 33.95 2.62 0.41
C ARG A 195 34.86 2.73 1.65
N ARG A 196 34.36 3.26 2.77
CA ARG A 196 35.07 3.31 4.06
C ARG A 196 34.77 2.11 4.98
N GLY A 197 34.05 1.11 4.49
CA GLY A 197 33.82 -0.16 5.21
C GLY A 197 32.68 -0.13 6.23
N VAL A 198 31.89 0.94 6.27
CA VAL A 198 30.73 1.02 7.18
C VAL A 198 29.53 0.35 6.52
N ALA A 199 29.03 -0.77 7.06
CA ALA A 199 27.79 -1.42 6.63
C ALA A 199 27.62 -1.51 5.10
N THR A 200 28.66 -1.98 4.41
CA THR A 200 28.85 -1.93 2.95
C THR A 200 27.62 -2.38 2.17
N ALA A 201 27.10 -3.58 2.44
CA ALA A 201 25.95 -4.12 1.70
C ALA A 201 24.67 -3.26 1.85
N LEU A 202 24.40 -2.75 3.05
CA LEU A 202 23.23 -1.88 3.31
C LEU A 202 23.39 -0.50 2.67
N LEU A 203 24.60 0.08 2.77
CA LEU A 203 24.89 1.39 2.19
C LEU A 203 24.98 1.35 0.66
N GLU A 204 25.47 0.27 0.07
CA GLU A 204 25.49 0.04 -1.38
C GLU A 204 24.07 -0.09 -1.93
N GLY A 205 23.24 -0.95 -1.33
CA GLY A 205 21.83 -1.08 -1.70
C GLY A 205 21.01 0.20 -1.47
N ALA A 206 21.36 1.02 -0.47
CA ALA A 206 20.76 2.34 -0.28
C ALA A 206 21.27 3.35 -1.33
N ALA A 207 22.56 3.31 -1.66
CA ALA A 207 23.17 4.20 -2.63
C ALA A 207 22.64 3.97 -4.05
N ASP A 208 22.39 2.73 -4.43
CA ASP A 208 21.87 2.40 -5.75
C ASP A 208 20.41 2.81 -5.91
N ARG A 209 19.57 2.58 -4.89
CA ARG A 209 18.22 3.14 -4.83
C ARG A 209 18.20 4.66 -4.90
N ALA A 210 19.08 5.32 -4.14
CA ALA A 210 19.23 6.77 -4.18
C ALA A 210 19.69 7.26 -5.57
N GLY A 211 20.65 6.56 -6.18
CA GLY A 211 21.19 6.90 -7.49
C GLY A 211 20.17 6.75 -8.61
N GLU A 212 19.34 5.70 -8.56
CA GLU A 212 18.21 5.56 -9.48
C GLU A 212 17.21 6.71 -9.32
N ALA A 213 16.80 7.03 -8.09
CA ALA A 213 15.87 8.13 -7.82
C ALA A 213 16.42 9.48 -8.33
N GLU A 214 17.68 9.79 -8.03
CA GLU A 214 18.37 11.00 -8.52
C GLU A 214 18.42 11.05 -10.05
N SER A 215 18.77 9.93 -10.69
CA SER A 215 18.86 9.86 -12.15
C SER A 215 17.50 10.11 -12.83
N ARG A 216 16.40 9.68 -12.19
CA ARG A 216 15.03 9.93 -12.64
C ARG A 216 14.65 11.40 -12.47
N ILE A 217 14.94 12.00 -11.31
CA ILE A 217 14.69 13.44 -11.06
C ILE A 217 15.50 14.30 -12.04
N HIS A 218 16.80 14.03 -12.24
CA HIS A 218 17.64 14.79 -13.17
C HIS A 218 17.24 14.64 -14.65
N ARG A 219 16.50 13.59 -15.01
CA ARG A 219 15.97 13.42 -16.37
C ARG A 219 14.80 14.36 -16.62
N ASP A 220 13.88 14.42 -15.67
CA ASP A 220 12.57 15.05 -15.87
C ASP A 220 12.48 16.47 -15.28
N TYR A 221 13.51 16.95 -14.56
CA TYR A 221 13.57 18.31 -14.02
C TYR A 221 13.51 19.39 -15.12
N PRO A 222 12.71 20.47 -14.96
CA PRO A 222 12.60 21.56 -15.93
C PRO A 222 13.96 22.24 -16.20
N ARG A 223 14.43 22.17 -17.45
CA ARG A 223 15.73 22.70 -17.88
C ARG A 223 15.68 24.11 -18.47
N THR A 224 14.49 24.66 -18.65
CA THR A 224 14.31 26.00 -19.20
C THR A 224 13.75 26.91 -18.12
N TRP A 225 14.35 28.09 -17.96
CA TRP A 225 13.91 29.11 -17.01
C TRP A 225 12.41 29.42 -17.08
N PRO A 226 11.77 29.54 -18.26
CA PRO A 226 10.32 29.73 -18.34
C PRO A 226 9.51 28.61 -17.67
N ARG A 227 9.93 27.34 -17.78
CA ARG A 227 9.24 26.22 -17.13
C ARG A 227 9.50 26.20 -15.63
N VAL A 228 10.72 26.49 -15.19
CA VAL A 228 11.07 26.64 -13.77
C VAL A 228 10.21 27.73 -13.13
N LEU A 229 10.14 28.91 -13.75
CA LEU A 229 9.33 30.04 -13.28
C LEU A 229 7.84 29.71 -13.29
N LEU A 230 7.34 29.01 -14.31
CA LEU A 230 5.95 28.56 -14.34
C LEU A 230 5.62 27.66 -13.15
N VAL A 231 6.39 26.61 -12.91
CA VAL A 231 6.17 25.68 -11.78
C VAL A 231 6.31 26.42 -10.46
N ALA A 232 7.35 27.24 -10.29
CA ALA A 232 7.54 28.04 -9.09
C ALA A 232 6.38 29.03 -8.84
N SER A 233 5.82 29.64 -9.88
CA SER A 233 4.66 30.53 -9.77
C SER A 233 3.39 29.80 -9.35
N LEU A 234 3.18 28.57 -9.85
CA LEU A 234 2.06 27.72 -9.43
C LEU A 234 2.20 27.34 -7.95
N GLU A 235 3.39 26.96 -7.49
CA GLU A 235 3.64 26.70 -6.07
C GLU A 235 3.48 27.95 -5.20
N MET A 236 3.93 29.12 -5.68
CA MET A 236 3.73 30.37 -4.97
C MET A 236 2.25 30.76 -4.90
N SER A 237 1.45 30.45 -5.93
CA SER A 237 0.00 30.68 -5.91
C SER A 237 -0.71 29.84 -4.85
N PHE A 238 -0.25 28.60 -4.59
CA PHE A 238 -0.74 27.80 -3.47
C PHE A 238 -0.52 28.53 -2.13
N HIS A 239 0.62 29.19 -1.99
CA HIS A 239 0.93 29.96 -0.79
C HIS A 239 0.12 31.25 -0.67
N ALA A 240 -0.07 31.97 -1.78
CA ALA A 240 -0.88 33.18 -1.81
C ALA A 240 -2.35 32.88 -1.45
N LEU A 241 -2.92 31.81 -2.00
CA LEU A 241 -4.28 31.36 -1.68
C LEU A 241 -4.47 31.03 -0.20
N ALA A 242 -3.44 30.48 0.46
CA ALA A 242 -3.48 30.22 1.90
C ALA A 242 -3.51 31.52 2.73
N VAL A 243 -2.73 32.53 2.31
CA VAL A 243 -2.75 33.87 2.93
C VAL A 243 -4.10 34.54 2.70
N THR A 244 -4.67 34.44 1.49
CA THR A 244 -6.02 34.95 1.19
C THR A 244 -7.09 34.28 2.06
N GLU A 245 -7.01 32.96 2.23
CA GLU A 245 -7.93 32.21 3.11
C GLU A 245 -7.87 32.72 4.55
N ALA A 246 -6.67 32.84 5.12
CA ALA A 246 -6.50 33.35 6.49
C ALA A 246 -6.92 34.82 6.63
N PHE A 247 -6.71 35.64 5.59
CA PHE A 247 -7.16 37.03 5.56
C PHE A 247 -8.68 37.11 5.61
N VAL A 248 -9.38 36.30 4.80
CA VAL A 248 -10.85 36.24 4.81
C VAL A 248 -11.35 35.82 6.18
N VAL A 249 -10.80 34.76 6.77
CA VAL A 249 -11.25 34.29 8.10
C VAL A 249 -11.03 35.37 9.15
N LEU A 250 -9.81 35.91 9.27
CA LEU A 250 -9.48 36.93 10.28
C LEU A 250 -10.24 38.24 10.08
N SER A 251 -10.65 38.58 8.85
CA SER A 251 -11.46 39.77 8.59
C SER A 251 -12.91 39.64 9.09
N VAL A 252 -13.39 38.40 9.26
CA VAL A 252 -14.73 38.13 9.76
C VAL A 252 -14.73 38.01 11.28
N ILE A 253 -13.82 37.20 11.84
CA ILE A 253 -13.80 36.88 13.28
C ILE A 253 -12.93 37.82 14.11
N GLY A 254 -12.05 38.61 13.48
CA GLY A 254 -11.11 39.46 14.19
C GLY A 254 -11.77 40.73 14.70
N ALA A 255 -11.44 41.13 15.93
CA ALA A 255 -11.89 42.40 16.51
C ALA A 255 -11.43 43.65 15.70
N ARG A 256 -10.43 43.48 14.83
CA ARG A 256 -9.93 44.49 13.89
C ARG A 256 -9.58 43.86 12.56
N ALA A 257 -9.56 44.67 11.50
CA ALA A 257 -9.09 44.24 10.20
C ALA A 257 -7.60 43.85 10.25
N PRO A 258 -7.23 42.66 9.75
CA PRO A 258 -5.84 42.25 9.71
C PRO A 258 -5.09 42.91 8.55
N THR A 259 -3.80 43.16 8.72
CA THR A 259 -2.90 43.57 7.64
C THR A 259 -2.39 42.36 6.86
N LEU A 260 -2.01 42.55 5.59
CA LEU A 260 -1.43 41.47 4.78
C LEU A 260 -0.15 40.88 5.41
N VAL A 261 0.66 41.70 6.10
CA VAL A 261 1.89 41.25 6.76
C VAL A 261 1.57 40.36 7.97
N GLU A 262 0.59 40.75 8.79
CA GLU A 262 0.14 39.92 9.93
C GLU A 262 -0.36 38.55 9.48
N VAL A 263 -1.20 38.51 8.45
CA VAL A 263 -1.74 37.25 7.91
C VAL A 263 -0.64 36.39 7.30
N PHE A 264 0.32 37.03 6.61
CA PHE A 264 1.48 36.33 6.08
C PHE A 264 2.33 35.70 7.19
N VAL A 265 2.54 36.39 8.32
CA VAL A 265 3.22 35.85 9.50
C VAL A 265 2.44 34.67 10.09
N PHE A 266 1.12 34.76 10.22
CA PHE A 266 0.28 33.64 10.66
C PHE A 266 0.47 32.40 9.77
N GLU A 267 0.44 32.56 8.45
CA GLU A 267 0.61 31.44 7.51
C GLU A 267 2.03 30.87 7.52
N ALA A 268 3.05 31.71 7.64
CA ALA A 268 4.44 31.26 7.72
C ALA A 268 4.70 30.48 9.02
N ALA A 269 4.24 30.98 10.16
CA ALA A 269 4.36 30.31 11.44
C ALA A 269 3.58 28.99 11.45
N ASN A 270 2.36 28.97 10.90
CA ASN A 270 1.57 27.75 10.76
C ASN A 270 2.33 26.67 9.96
N ARG A 271 2.99 27.03 8.84
CA ARG A 271 3.79 26.07 8.08
C ARG A 271 4.99 25.53 8.84
N PHE A 272 5.66 26.38 9.61
CA PHE A 272 6.76 25.95 10.47
C PHE A 272 6.29 24.93 11.51
N VAL A 273 5.17 25.21 12.20
CA VAL A 273 4.51 24.27 13.13
C VAL A 273 4.17 22.96 12.42
N ASN A 274 3.58 23.04 11.23
CA ASN A 274 3.20 21.87 10.43
C ASN A 274 4.38 20.98 10.01
N VAL A 275 5.57 21.55 9.83
CA VAL A 275 6.79 20.80 9.50
C VAL A 275 7.30 20.04 10.73
N ILE A 276 7.36 20.70 11.89
CA ILE A 276 7.88 20.12 13.14
C ILE A 276 6.95 19.00 13.64
N PHE A 277 5.65 19.27 13.65
CA PHE A 277 4.65 18.38 14.24
C PHE A 277 3.95 17.50 13.20
N LYS A 278 4.57 17.26 12.05
CA LYS A 278 4.05 16.45 10.95
C LYS A 278 3.69 15.00 11.33
N VAL A 279 4.21 14.53 12.47
CA VAL A 279 3.95 13.19 13.03
C VAL A 279 2.61 13.09 13.77
N VAL A 280 2.02 14.22 14.19
CA VAL A 280 0.74 14.27 14.90
C VAL A 280 -0.40 14.17 13.87
N PRO A 281 -1.26 13.13 13.93
CA PRO A 281 -2.39 13.00 13.00
C PRO A 281 -3.33 14.19 13.11
N LEU A 282 -3.82 14.69 11.98
CA LEU A 282 -4.61 15.91 11.85
C LEU A 282 -3.96 17.18 12.43
N ARG A 283 -2.77 17.07 13.04
CA ARG A 283 -2.10 18.11 13.84
C ARG A 283 -3.00 18.73 14.92
N ILE A 284 -3.96 17.93 15.37
CA ILE A 284 -4.99 18.40 16.28
C ILE A 284 -4.36 18.81 17.62
N GLY A 285 -4.78 19.96 18.12
CA GLY A 285 -4.27 20.58 19.35
C GLY A 285 -2.98 21.39 19.14
N VAL A 286 -2.06 20.90 18.31
CA VAL A 286 -0.82 21.63 17.99
C VAL A 286 -1.12 22.87 17.14
N ASP A 287 -1.98 22.74 16.13
CA ASP A 287 -2.34 23.87 15.28
C ASP A 287 -3.05 24.98 16.08
N GLN A 288 -3.90 24.59 17.04
CA GLN A 288 -4.58 25.51 17.97
C GLN A 288 -3.55 26.21 18.86
N ALA A 289 -2.65 25.46 19.51
CA ALA A 289 -1.61 26.02 20.36
C ALA A 289 -0.70 27.00 19.60
N GLY A 290 -0.21 26.59 18.43
CA GLY A 290 0.70 27.40 17.62
C GLY A 290 0.04 28.67 17.08
N THR A 291 -1.19 28.55 16.57
CA THR A 291 -1.91 29.72 16.04
C THR A 291 -2.35 30.67 17.16
N ALA A 292 -2.75 30.15 18.31
CA ALA A 292 -3.07 30.94 19.50
C ALA A 292 -1.88 31.75 20.00
N ALA A 293 -0.69 31.13 20.09
CA ALA A 293 0.54 31.81 20.49
C ALA A 293 0.89 32.98 19.54
N VAL A 294 0.79 32.75 18.23
CA VAL A 294 1.03 33.81 17.23
C VAL A 294 -0.04 34.90 17.31
N ALA A 295 -1.30 34.54 17.54
CA ALA A 295 -2.40 35.51 17.67
C ALA A 295 -2.24 36.42 18.88
N THR A 296 -1.82 35.88 20.02
CA THR A 296 -1.50 36.67 21.21
C THR A 296 -0.33 37.62 20.94
N LEU A 297 0.72 37.15 20.27
CA LEU A 297 1.87 37.99 19.92
C LEU A 297 1.52 39.13 18.95
N LEU A 298 0.59 38.91 18.03
CA LEU A 298 0.13 39.91 17.07
C LEU A 298 -1.06 40.76 17.58
N GLY A 299 -1.48 40.58 18.83
CA GLY A 299 -2.56 41.35 19.45
C GLY A 299 -3.97 41.02 18.94
N PHE A 300 -4.19 39.84 18.38
CA PHE A 300 -5.52 39.32 18.01
C PHE A 300 -6.21 38.56 19.15
N GLY A 301 -5.45 38.17 20.18
CA GLY A 301 -5.94 37.40 21.32
C GLY A 301 -5.98 35.88 21.07
N GLU A 302 -5.98 35.12 22.15
CA GLU A 302 -5.90 33.66 22.13
C GLU A 302 -7.12 33.04 21.41
N THR A 303 -8.33 33.50 21.73
CA THR A 303 -9.58 33.00 21.16
C THR A 303 -9.61 33.11 19.65
N THR A 304 -9.28 34.27 19.08
CA THR A 304 -9.20 34.47 17.62
C THR A 304 -8.23 33.49 16.95
N GLY A 305 -7.08 33.23 17.59
CA GLY A 305 -6.11 32.26 17.10
C GLY A 305 -6.62 30.82 17.13
N VAL A 306 -7.30 30.42 18.22
CA VAL A 306 -7.94 29.10 18.34
C VAL A 306 -9.07 28.95 17.32
N THR A 307 -9.90 29.98 17.11
CA THR A 307 -10.98 29.99 16.12
C THR A 307 -10.43 29.85 14.70
N LEU A 308 -9.37 30.59 14.33
CA LEU A 308 -8.71 30.47 13.03
C LEU A 308 -8.16 29.05 12.80
N ALA A 309 -7.46 28.47 13.78
CA ALA A 309 -6.95 27.10 13.69
C ALA A 309 -8.09 26.08 13.55
N THR A 310 -9.14 26.22 14.33
CA THR A 310 -10.31 25.34 14.31
C THR A 310 -11.05 25.42 12.97
N THR A 311 -11.15 26.61 12.38
CA THR A 311 -11.71 26.81 11.03
C THR A 311 -10.91 26.05 9.97
N ARG A 312 -9.56 26.11 10.04
CA ARG A 312 -8.69 25.33 9.14
C ARG A 312 -8.87 23.82 9.33
N THR A 313 -9.01 23.36 10.58
CA THR A 313 -9.29 21.94 10.89
C THR A 313 -10.64 21.52 10.31
N ALA A 314 -11.71 22.30 10.50
CA ALA A 314 -13.03 22.02 9.95
C ALA A 314 -13.00 21.91 8.42
N ARG A 315 -12.32 22.85 7.74
CA ARG A 315 -12.11 22.79 6.29
C ARG A 315 -11.33 21.55 5.85
N MET A 316 -10.29 21.18 6.60
CA MET A 316 -9.51 19.97 6.33
C MET A 316 -10.40 18.72 6.37
N LEU A 317 -11.27 18.60 7.38
CA LEU A 317 -12.21 17.48 7.51
C LEU A 317 -13.16 17.34 6.31
N VAL A 318 -13.64 18.46 5.75
CA VAL A 318 -14.46 18.44 4.53
C VAL A 318 -13.70 17.82 3.35
N TRP A 319 -12.46 18.25 3.10
CA TRP A 319 -11.64 17.72 2.02
C TRP A 319 -11.17 16.29 2.28
N MET A 320 -10.95 15.91 3.54
CA MET A 320 -10.67 14.53 3.92
C MET A 320 -11.85 13.61 3.58
N ALA A 321 -13.07 14.01 3.92
CA ALA A 321 -14.28 13.25 3.55
C ALA A 321 -14.38 13.11 2.01
N ALA A 322 -14.14 14.20 1.28
CA ALA A 322 -14.11 14.17 -0.19
C ALA A 322 -13.03 13.23 -0.74
N GLY A 323 -11.81 13.27 -0.21
CA GLY A 323 -10.70 12.41 -0.63
C GLY A 323 -10.92 10.93 -0.34
N MET A 324 -11.50 10.61 0.82
CA MET A 324 -11.89 9.25 1.16
C MET A 324 -13.00 8.74 0.24
N ALA A 325 -13.99 9.58 -0.10
CA ALA A 325 -15.02 9.22 -1.07
C ALA A 325 -14.43 8.97 -2.48
N VAL A 326 -13.46 9.78 -2.90
CA VAL A 326 -12.73 9.60 -4.17
C VAL A 326 -11.96 8.27 -4.18
N LEU A 327 -11.28 7.92 -3.10
CA LEU A 327 -10.56 6.63 -2.97
C LEU A 327 -11.53 5.44 -2.98
N ALA A 328 -12.63 5.54 -2.25
CA ALA A 328 -13.65 4.49 -2.18
C ALA A 328 -14.26 4.20 -3.56
N ARG A 329 -14.60 5.25 -4.33
CA ARG A 329 -15.10 5.13 -5.71
C ARG A 329 -14.12 4.44 -6.66
N ARG A 330 -12.82 4.47 -6.34
CA ARG A 330 -11.77 3.83 -7.12
C ARG A 330 -11.44 2.41 -6.65
N GLY A 331 -12.10 1.90 -5.61
CA GLY A 331 -11.81 0.57 -5.04
C GLY A 331 -10.44 0.48 -4.37
N LEU A 332 -9.89 1.62 -3.92
CA LEU A 332 -8.65 1.70 -3.14
C LEU A 332 -9.04 1.79 -1.66
N SER A 333 -9.15 0.64 -0.99
CA SER A 333 -9.43 0.59 0.45
C SER A 333 -8.15 0.84 1.28
N PRO A 334 -8.25 1.35 2.52
CA PRO A 334 -7.11 1.46 3.43
C PRO A 334 -6.39 0.12 3.65
N ARG A 335 -7.12 -1.00 3.62
CA ARG A 335 -6.56 -2.37 3.71
C ARG A 335 -5.71 -2.70 2.48
N ARG A 336 -6.16 -2.34 1.28
CA ARG A 336 -5.43 -2.52 0.02
C ARG A 336 -4.17 -1.67 -0.05
N LEU A 337 -4.22 -0.43 0.43
CA LEU A 337 -3.05 0.46 0.54
C LEU A 337 -2.02 -0.07 1.56
N ALA A 338 -2.48 -0.66 2.67
CA ALA A 338 -1.62 -1.35 3.62
C ALA A 338 -1.02 -2.66 3.05
N ALA A 339 -1.76 -3.36 2.20
CA ALA A 339 -1.27 -4.53 1.47
C ALA A 339 -0.23 -4.16 0.40
N GLU A 340 -0.40 -3.03 -0.30
CA GLU A 340 0.58 -2.53 -1.28
C GLU A 340 1.91 -2.10 -0.66
N LYS A 341 1.93 -1.64 0.60
CA LYS A 341 3.19 -1.45 1.35
C LYS A 341 4.01 -2.73 1.49
N ARG A 342 3.37 -3.91 1.42
CA ARG A 342 4.03 -5.22 1.44
C ARG A 342 4.39 -5.72 0.02
N GLY A 343 4.17 -4.89 -1.00
CA GLY A 343 4.37 -5.22 -2.40
C GLY A 343 3.30 -6.15 -3.00
N PRO A 344 3.20 -6.23 -4.34
CA PRO A 344 2.21 -7.05 -5.05
C PRO A 344 2.41 -8.53 -4.72
N ALA A 345 1.30 -9.25 -4.53
CA ALA A 345 1.31 -10.67 -4.18
C ALA A 345 0.59 -11.54 -5.22
N ALA A 346 1.09 -12.75 -5.41
CA ALA A 346 0.46 -13.77 -6.24
C ALA A 346 0.31 -15.10 -5.49
N VAL A 347 -0.78 -15.81 -5.79
CA VAL A 347 -0.99 -17.21 -5.43
C VAL A 347 -1.10 -18.00 -6.74
N ALA A 348 -0.30 -19.06 -6.88
CA ALA A 348 -0.37 -19.97 -8.02
C ALA A 348 -0.83 -21.35 -7.58
N VAL A 349 -1.93 -21.82 -8.18
CA VAL A 349 -2.45 -23.18 -8.00
C VAL A 349 -1.79 -24.09 -9.03
N MET A 350 -0.99 -25.04 -8.58
CA MET A 350 -0.33 -26.01 -9.45
C MET A 350 -1.28 -27.14 -9.81
N ALA A 351 -1.60 -27.24 -11.09
CA ALA A 351 -2.62 -28.15 -11.60
C ALA A 351 -2.17 -28.90 -12.87
N ARG A 352 -2.82 -30.03 -13.12
CA ARG A 352 -2.86 -30.69 -14.41
C ARG A 352 -4.16 -30.31 -15.11
N SER A 353 -4.20 -30.38 -16.44
CA SER A 353 -5.48 -30.21 -17.15
C SER A 353 -6.43 -31.36 -16.81
N PRO A 354 -7.69 -31.09 -16.40
CA PRO A 354 -8.70 -32.13 -16.22
C PRO A 354 -8.97 -32.96 -17.48
N ALA A 355 -8.76 -32.37 -18.66
CA ALA A 355 -8.88 -33.02 -19.96
C ALA A 355 -7.58 -33.70 -20.44
N GLY A 356 -6.51 -33.67 -19.64
CA GLY A 356 -5.20 -34.20 -20.04
C GLY A 356 -5.22 -35.71 -20.30
N ALA A 357 -4.27 -36.17 -21.12
CA ALA A 357 -4.16 -37.57 -21.54
C ALA A 357 -4.01 -38.57 -20.36
N ARG A 358 -3.35 -38.15 -19.26
CA ARG A 358 -3.17 -39.00 -18.08
C ARG A 358 -4.34 -38.87 -17.12
N ALA A 359 -4.96 -40.00 -16.79
CA ALA A 359 -6.04 -40.07 -15.81
C ALA A 359 -5.59 -39.51 -14.43
N PRO A 360 -6.30 -38.52 -13.86
CA PRO A 360 -5.99 -38.03 -12.52
C PRO A 360 -6.40 -39.05 -11.44
N LYS A 361 -5.87 -38.85 -10.23
CA LYS A 361 -6.25 -39.60 -9.01
C LYS A 361 -6.19 -41.12 -9.16
N SER A 362 -5.13 -41.64 -9.78
CA SER A 362 -4.97 -43.09 -10.00
C SER A 362 -4.98 -43.92 -8.70
N ARG A 363 -4.57 -43.33 -7.58
CA ARG A 363 -4.63 -43.95 -6.24
C ARG A 363 -6.06 -44.11 -5.71
N LEU A 364 -7.02 -43.32 -6.22
CA LEU A 364 -8.44 -43.45 -5.89
C LEU A 364 -9.18 -44.49 -6.75
N ARG A 365 -8.51 -45.30 -7.57
CA ARG A 365 -9.16 -46.29 -8.44
C ARG A 365 -10.05 -47.28 -7.70
N GLN A 366 -9.67 -47.69 -6.49
CA GLN A 366 -10.50 -48.59 -5.68
C GLN A 366 -11.74 -47.87 -5.15
N ALA A 367 -11.59 -46.62 -4.71
CA ALA A 367 -12.67 -45.82 -4.15
C ALA A 367 -13.59 -45.20 -5.22
N VAL A 368 -13.11 -44.96 -6.44
CA VAL A 368 -13.83 -44.37 -7.58
C VAL A 368 -13.36 -45.09 -8.85
N PRO A 369 -13.99 -46.20 -9.25
CA PRO A 369 -13.50 -47.06 -10.33
C PRO A 369 -13.54 -46.43 -11.73
N ALA A 370 -14.57 -45.66 -12.04
CA ALA A 370 -14.71 -45.03 -13.35
C ALA A 370 -13.74 -43.84 -13.49
N GLU A 371 -13.02 -43.77 -14.61
CA GLU A 371 -12.10 -42.68 -14.89
C GLU A 371 -12.84 -41.34 -15.07
N ALA A 372 -14.00 -41.35 -15.71
CA ALA A 372 -14.83 -40.16 -15.90
C ALA A 372 -15.17 -39.49 -14.56
N ASP A 373 -15.46 -40.28 -13.53
CA ASP A 373 -15.80 -39.79 -12.20
C ASP A 373 -14.57 -39.24 -11.47
N ARG A 374 -13.41 -39.90 -11.60
CA ARG A 374 -12.15 -39.34 -11.07
C ARG A 374 -11.79 -38.01 -11.73
N ARG A 375 -12.05 -37.86 -13.03
CA ARG A 375 -11.85 -36.59 -13.75
C ARG A 375 -12.81 -35.50 -13.27
N ARG A 376 -14.09 -35.83 -13.09
CA ARG A 376 -15.09 -34.90 -12.52
C ARG A 376 -14.71 -34.47 -11.10
N LEU A 377 -14.27 -35.41 -10.27
CA LEU A 377 -13.84 -35.15 -8.91
C LEU A 377 -12.61 -34.23 -8.87
N TYR A 378 -11.59 -34.54 -9.67
CA TYR A 378 -10.40 -33.69 -9.79
C TYR A 378 -10.73 -32.27 -10.30
N ALA A 379 -11.62 -32.17 -11.30
CA ALA A 379 -12.08 -30.89 -11.82
C ALA A 379 -12.82 -30.06 -10.74
N ALA A 380 -13.62 -30.72 -9.91
CA ALA A 380 -14.29 -30.09 -8.78
C ALA A 380 -13.31 -29.61 -7.70
N PHE A 381 -12.27 -30.41 -7.37
CA PHE A 381 -11.22 -29.99 -6.43
C PHE A 381 -10.52 -28.72 -6.91
N LEU A 382 -10.15 -28.68 -8.19
CA LEU A 382 -9.52 -27.51 -8.78
C LEU A 382 -10.45 -26.30 -8.76
N ALA A 383 -11.74 -26.49 -9.08
CA ALA A 383 -12.72 -25.40 -9.07
C ALA A 383 -12.87 -24.79 -7.66
N ASP A 384 -13.01 -25.62 -6.62
CA ASP A 384 -13.14 -25.15 -5.24
C ASP A 384 -11.84 -24.51 -4.73
N THR A 385 -10.67 -25.09 -5.06
CA THR A 385 -9.37 -24.50 -4.70
C THR A 385 -9.17 -23.12 -5.33
N VAL A 386 -9.54 -22.96 -6.61
CA VAL A 386 -9.46 -21.67 -7.30
C VAL A 386 -10.51 -20.68 -6.77
N ALA A 387 -11.65 -21.17 -6.26
CA ALA A 387 -12.70 -20.32 -5.69
C ALA A 387 -12.26 -19.57 -4.42
N ILE A 388 -11.20 -20.03 -3.73
CA ILE A 388 -10.56 -19.32 -2.58
C ILE A 388 -10.23 -17.86 -2.94
N ARG A 389 -9.95 -17.57 -4.22
CA ARG A 389 -9.68 -16.21 -4.70
C ARG A 389 -10.76 -15.19 -4.35
N SER A 390 -12.03 -15.61 -4.23
CA SER A 390 -13.14 -14.71 -3.91
C SER A 390 -13.00 -14.10 -2.51
N ALA A 391 -12.38 -14.83 -1.58
CA ALA A 391 -12.06 -14.36 -0.23
C ALA A 391 -10.79 -13.50 -0.16
N LEU A 392 -9.96 -13.49 -1.21
CA LEU A 392 -8.68 -12.79 -1.29
C LEU A 392 -8.59 -11.89 -2.55
N PRO A 393 -9.45 -10.85 -2.68
CA PRO A 393 -9.56 -10.04 -3.90
C PRO A 393 -8.34 -9.14 -4.19
N ASP A 394 -7.47 -8.92 -3.20
CA ASP A 394 -6.27 -8.07 -3.31
C ASP A 394 -5.03 -8.86 -3.77
N VAL A 395 -5.17 -10.14 -4.11
CA VAL A 395 -4.08 -11.05 -4.51
C VAL A 395 -4.28 -11.47 -5.95
N ALA A 396 -3.21 -11.50 -6.74
CA ALA A 396 -3.28 -12.04 -8.10
C ALA A 396 -3.30 -13.58 -8.04
N TRP A 397 -4.20 -14.20 -8.79
CA TRP A 397 -4.27 -15.66 -8.86
C TRP A 397 -3.78 -16.16 -10.22
N ARG A 398 -3.09 -17.30 -10.20
CA ARG A 398 -2.68 -18.05 -11.38
C ARG A 398 -3.02 -19.52 -11.21
N VAL A 399 -3.33 -20.18 -12.31
CA VAL A 399 -3.41 -21.64 -12.42
C VAL A 399 -2.23 -22.09 -13.25
N ALA A 400 -1.21 -22.57 -12.55
CA ALA A 400 0.02 -23.05 -13.13
C ALA A 400 -0.21 -24.46 -13.69
N TYR A 401 -0.27 -24.64 -15.01
CA TYR A 401 -0.60 -25.92 -15.63
C TYR A 401 0.64 -26.68 -16.10
N ALA A 402 0.66 -28.01 -15.90
CA ALA A 402 1.78 -28.86 -16.30
C ALA A 402 2.08 -28.83 -17.82
N PRO A 403 3.34 -29.05 -18.25
CA PRO A 403 3.71 -29.10 -19.67
C PRO A 403 2.90 -30.15 -20.44
N GLY A 404 2.55 -29.85 -21.71
CA GLY A 404 1.80 -30.76 -22.59
C GLY A 404 0.31 -30.90 -22.25
N ALA A 405 -0.21 -30.09 -21.34
CA ALA A 405 -1.62 -30.11 -20.97
C ALA A 405 -2.51 -29.38 -21.98
N GLU A 406 -3.66 -29.97 -22.31
CA GLU A 406 -4.68 -29.32 -23.13
C GLU A 406 -5.35 -28.19 -22.35
N VAL A 407 -5.15 -26.95 -22.81
CA VAL A 407 -5.66 -25.73 -22.15
C VAL A 407 -7.19 -25.66 -22.13
N GLY A 408 -7.87 -26.30 -23.09
CA GLY A 408 -9.33 -26.34 -23.17
C GLY A 408 -10.02 -26.94 -21.94
N GLY A 409 -9.35 -27.81 -21.19
CA GLY A 409 -9.90 -28.45 -19.98
C GLY A 409 -10.15 -27.50 -18.80
N PHE A 410 -9.62 -26.28 -18.84
CA PHE A 410 -9.80 -25.28 -17.77
C PHE A 410 -11.01 -24.36 -17.99
N ALA A 411 -11.38 -24.11 -19.26
CA ALA A 411 -12.48 -23.21 -19.60
C ALA A 411 -13.84 -23.62 -18.99
N PRO A 412 -14.23 -24.91 -18.94
CA PRO A 412 -15.47 -25.35 -18.28
C PRO A 412 -15.52 -25.05 -16.77
N LEU A 413 -14.39 -24.77 -16.13
CA LEU A 413 -14.30 -24.42 -14.71
C LEU A 413 -14.37 -22.91 -14.46
N GLY A 414 -14.60 -22.10 -15.50
CA GLY A 414 -14.55 -20.64 -15.40
C GLY A 414 -13.13 -20.11 -15.16
N ILE A 415 -12.11 -20.87 -15.56
CA ILE A 415 -10.71 -20.47 -15.54
C ILE A 415 -10.37 -20.00 -16.95
N ASP A 416 -10.31 -18.68 -17.13
CA ASP A 416 -9.95 -18.07 -18.41
C ASP A 416 -8.44 -18.10 -18.66
N GLY A 417 -8.05 -17.77 -19.89
CA GLY A 417 -6.64 -17.76 -20.31
C GLY A 417 -5.76 -16.74 -19.56
N THR A 418 -6.34 -15.71 -18.94
CA THR A 418 -5.57 -14.70 -18.20
C THR A 418 -5.10 -15.22 -16.84
N LEU A 419 -5.76 -16.25 -16.33
CA LEU A 419 -5.36 -16.95 -15.11
C LEU A 419 -4.31 -18.03 -15.37
N LEU A 420 -4.13 -18.49 -16.60
CA LEU A 420 -3.26 -19.63 -16.90
C LEU A 420 -1.78 -19.23 -16.96
N LEU A 421 -0.93 -20.09 -16.42
CA LEU A 421 0.53 -19.95 -16.47
C LEU A 421 1.16 -21.31 -16.78
N PRO A 422 1.93 -21.49 -17.87
CA PRO A 422 2.60 -22.77 -18.12
C PRO A 422 3.68 -23.04 -17.08
N GLN A 423 3.67 -24.22 -16.48
CA GLN A 423 4.80 -24.71 -15.69
C GLN A 423 5.97 -25.05 -16.63
N ARG A 424 7.20 -24.78 -16.18
CA ARG A 424 8.43 -25.09 -16.92
C ARG A 424 9.34 -25.94 -16.03
N GLY A 425 10.00 -26.94 -16.58
CA GLY A 425 10.92 -27.81 -15.82
C GLY A 425 10.52 -29.29 -15.86
N ASP A 426 11.52 -30.13 -15.70
CA ASP A 426 11.41 -31.57 -15.96
C ASP A 426 10.78 -32.32 -14.78
N ASP A 427 11.05 -31.88 -13.55
CA ASP A 427 10.47 -32.41 -12.31
C ASP A 427 9.69 -31.35 -11.52
N LEU A 428 9.10 -31.74 -10.39
CA LEU A 428 8.29 -30.86 -9.55
C LEU A 428 9.10 -29.70 -8.96
N GLY A 429 10.31 -29.97 -8.47
CA GLY A 429 11.19 -28.96 -7.88
C GLY A 429 11.61 -27.90 -8.91
N ALA A 430 12.00 -28.32 -10.11
CA ALA A 430 12.31 -27.42 -11.21
C ALA A 430 11.10 -26.57 -11.62
N ARG A 431 9.88 -27.12 -11.54
CA ARG A 431 8.64 -26.40 -11.84
C ARG A 431 8.30 -25.37 -10.78
N GLU A 432 8.41 -25.70 -9.51
CA GLU A 432 8.21 -24.75 -8.42
C GLU A 432 9.24 -23.63 -8.46
N HIS A 433 10.51 -23.97 -8.67
CA HIS A 433 11.59 -22.99 -8.82
C HIS A 433 11.31 -21.99 -9.94
N LYS A 434 11.01 -22.50 -11.15
CA LYS A 434 10.71 -21.65 -12.31
C LYS A 434 9.42 -20.85 -12.16
N LEU A 435 8.42 -21.36 -11.43
CA LEU A 435 7.22 -20.59 -11.12
C LEU A 435 7.51 -19.39 -10.22
N PHE A 436 8.40 -19.54 -9.23
CA PHE A 436 8.85 -18.40 -8.44
C PHE A 436 9.58 -17.38 -9.32
N GLU A 437 10.51 -17.81 -10.17
CA GLU A 437 11.20 -16.93 -11.12
C GLU A 437 10.23 -16.18 -12.04
N ASP A 438 9.28 -16.89 -12.66
CA ASP A 438 8.32 -16.31 -13.60
C ASP A 438 7.42 -15.28 -12.94
N LEU A 439 6.95 -15.54 -11.71
CA LEU A 439 6.11 -14.62 -10.96
C LEU A 439 6.88 -13.41 -10.42
N PHE A 440 8.13 -13.60 -9.99
CA PHE A 440 8.98 -12.47 -9.60
C PHE A 440 9.35 -11.60 -10.81
N ALA A 441 9.65 -12.19 -11.97
CA ALA A 441 9.88 -11.48 -13.22
C ALA A 441 8.64 -10.72 -13.71
N ALA A 442 7.43 -11.22 -13.41
CA ALA A 442 6.17 -10.52 -13.65
C ALA A 442 5.90 -9.36 -12.67
N GLY A 443 6.81 -9.10 -11.73
CA GLY A 443 6.76 -7.97 -10.80
C GLY A 443 6.08 -8.28 -9.46
N PHE A 444 5.73 -9.55 -9.18
CA PHE A 444 5.25 -9.94 -7.86
C PHE A 444 6.41 -9.98 -6.85
N THR A 445 6.15 -9.58 -5.62
CA THR A 445 7.16 -9.53 -4.54
C THR A 445 6.91 -10.56 -3.45
N ARG A 446 5.72 -11.15 -3.45
CA ARG A 446 5.26 -12.17 -2.50
C ARG A 446 4.52 -13.23 -3.29
N VAL A 447 5.03 -14.45 -3.28
CA VAL A 447 4.47 -15.54 -4.07
C VAL A 447 4.19 -16.71 -3.15
N VAL A 448 3.01 -17.31 -3.31
CA VAL A 448 2.60 -18.55 -2.67
C VAL A 448 2.22 -19.54 -3.76
N LEU A 449 2.76 -20.76 -3.70
CA LEU A 449 2.37 -21.88 -4.53
C LEU A 449 1.53 -22.84 -3.69
N ILE A 450 0.42 -23.34 -4.24
CA ILE A 450 -0.41 -24.37 -3.60
C ILE A 450 -0.76 -25.50 -4.58
N GLY A 451 -1.03 -26.69 -4.05
CA GLY A 451 -1.57 -27.81 -4.84
C GLY A 451 -3.01 -27.60 -5.30
N SER A 452 -3.47 -28.41 -6.27
CA SER A 452 -4.85 -28.38 -6.80
C SER A 452 -5.79 -29.36 -6.09
N ASP A 453 -5.27 -30.16 -5.17
CA ASP A 453 -5.95 -31.28 -4.54
C ASP A 453 -6.48 -30.96 -3.14
N LEU A 454 -6.86 -29.69 -2.95
CA LEU A 454 -7.15 -29.05 -1.67
C LEU A 454 -8.57 -28.45 -1.61
N PRO A 455 -9.63 -29.20 -1.96
CA PRO A 455 -11.00 -28.68 -2.14
C PRO A 455 -11.55 -27.94 -0.92
N THR A 456 -11.12 -28.30 0.30
CA THR A 456 -11.62 -27.76 1.57
C THR A 456 -10.67 -26.75 2.22
N LEU A 457 -9.57 -26.36 1.57
CA LEU A 457 -8.56 -25.49 2.15
C LEU A 457 -9.16 -24.14 2.58
N PRO A 458 -9.03 -23.74 3.86
CA PRO A 458 -9.54 -22.45 4.31
C PRO A 458 -8.75 -21.30 3.69
N ALA A 459 -9.45 -20.25 3.25
CA ALA A 459 -8.81 -19.03 2.75
C ALA A 459 -7.87 -18.40 3.80
N GLU A 460 -8.16 -18.60 5.08
CA GLU A 460 -7.35 -18.17 6.22
C GLU A 460 -5.93 -18.72 6.19
N HIS A 461 -5.72 -19.95 5.69
CA HIS A 461 -4.38 -20.56 5.61
C HIS A 461 -3.52 -19.86 4.55
N VAL A 462 -4.11 -19.57 3.38
CA VAL A 462 -3.45 -18.82 2.31
C VAL A 462 -3.18 -17.38 2.76
N ALA A 463 -4.11 -16.77 3.49
CA ALA A 463 -3.95 -15.43 4.07
C ALA A 463 -2.82 -15.38 5.11
N ASP A 464 -2.74 -16.37 6.01
CA ASP A 464 -1.67 -16.48 7.01
C ASP A 464 -0.31 -16.68 6.34
N ALA A 465 -0.23 -17.54 5.31
CA ALA A 465 0.98 -17.70 4.52
C ALA A 465 1.48 -16.36 3.95
N LEU A 466 0.60 -15.64 3.23
CA LEU A 466 0.90 -14.35 2.63
C LEU A 466 1.30 -13.28 3.66
N ALA A 467 0.79 -13.37 4.89
CA ALA A 467 1.10 -12.46 5.98
C ALA A 467 2.46 -12.75 6.65
N ARG A 468 2.92 -14.00 6.61
CA ARG A 468 4.20 -14.44 7.19
C ARG A 468 5.39 -14.27 6.25
N LEU A 469 5.15 -14.14 4.94
CA LEU A 469 6.19 -13.87 3.95
C LEU A 469 7.05 -12.66 4.32
N ARG A 470 8.34 -12.92 4.55
CA ARG A 470 9.37 -11.93 4.87
C ARG A 470 10.66 -12.27 4.11
N PRO A 471 11.50 -11.27 3.78
CA PRO A 471 12.83 -11.51 3.23
C PRO A 471 13.62 -12.51 4.09
N GLY A 472 14.33 -13.44 3.44
CA GLY A 472 15.12 -14.48 4.11
C GLY A 472 14.30 -15.59 4.78
N THR A 473 13.00 -15.71 4.48
CA THR A 473 12.13 -16.78 4.99
C THR A 473 11.45 -17.57 3.88
N VAL A 474 11.25 -18.87 4.12
CA VAL A 474 10.32 -19.71 3.36
C VAL A 474 9.14 -20.06 4.26
N THR A 475 7.92 -19.85 3.78
CA THR A 475 6.71 -20.26 4.50
C THR A 475 6.23 -21.59 3.95
N LEU A 476 6.04 -22.59 4.81
CA LEU A 476 5.59 -23.94 4.45
C LEU A 476 4.29 -24.30 5.18
N GLY A 477 3.33 -24.82 4.43
CA GLY A 477 2.14 -25.47 4.96
C GLY A 477 2.32 -26.99 4.93
N PRO A 478 2.57 -27.65 6.07
CA PRO A 478 2.77 -29.09 6.10
C PRO A 478 1.50 -29.82 5.67
N ALA A 479 1.67 -30.87 4.89
CA ALA A 479 0.61 -31.80 4.54
C ALA A 479 0.65 -33.02 5.48
N ALA A 480 -0.51 -33.59 5.79
CA ALA A 480 -0.63 -34.74 6.68
C ALA A 480 0.13 -36.00 6.20
N ASP A 481 0.48 -36.07 4.91
CA ASP A 481 1.23 -37.16 4.29
C ASP A 481 2.76 -37.04 4.43
N GLY A 482 3.25 -35.96 5.06
CA GLY A 482 4.67 -35.64 5.21
C GLY A 482 5.27 -34.78 4.09
N GLY A 483 4.46 -34.36 3.11
CA GLY A 483 4.79 -33.33 2.15
C GLY A 483 4.43 -31.92 2.64
N TYR A 484 4.23 -31.02 1.69
CA TYR A 484 3.63 -29.70 1.94
C TYR A 484 2.57 -29.41 0.89
N TYR A 485 1.48 -28.78 1.32
CA TYR A 485 0.43 -28.32 0.42
C TYR A 485 0.66 -26.89 -0.07
N LEU A 486 1.56 -26.15 0.61
CA LEU A 486 1.85 -24.75 0.38
C LEU A 486 3.33 -24.45 0.59
N ILE A 487 3.91 -23.71 -0.34
CA ILE A 487 5.23 -23.08 -0.19
C ILE A 487 5.16 -21.61 -0.63
N GLY A 488 5.81 -20.72 0.11
CA GLY A 488 5.82 -19.30 -0.23
C GLY A 488 7.15 -18.60 0.02
N LEU A 489 7.45 -17.64 -0.84
CA LEU A 489 8.68 -16.84 -0.83
C LEU A 489 8.40 -15.36 -1.12
N THR A 490 9.31 -14.51 -0.65
CA THR A 490 9.43 -13.13 -1.14
C THR A 490 10.42 -13.07 -2.29
N ALA A 491 10.24 -12.11 -3.19
CA ALA A 491 11.22 -11.85 -4.23
C ALA A 491 12.59 -11.59 -3.59
N PRO A 492 13.67 -12.18 -4.13
CA PRO A 492 15.02 -11.85 -3.72
C PRO A 492 15.35 -10.37 -4.01
N ASP A 493 16.36 -9.83 -3.33
CA ASP A 493 16.83 -8.47 -3.61
C ASP A 493 17.36 -8.37 -5.06
N SER A 494 17.36 -7.16 -5.62
CA SER A 494 17.70 -6.94 -7.02
C SER A 494 19.06 -7.54 -7.42
N GLY A 495 19.02 -8.64 -8.19
CA GLY A 495 20.22 -9.32 -8.70
C GLY A 495 20.47 -10.70 -8.09
N ASP A 496 19.80 -11.05 -6.99
CA ASP A 496 19.90 -12.36 -6.36
C ASP A 496 18.97 -13.38 -7.03
N ALA A 497 19.41 -14.64 -7.11
CA ALA A 497 18.62 -15.73 -7.64
C ALA A 497 17.60 -16.25 -6.61
N VAL A 498 16.56 -16.94 -7.09
CA VAL A 498 15.63 -17.66 -6.20
C VAL A 498 16.44 -18.70 -5.41
N PRO A 499 16.28 -18.78 -4.08
CA PRO A 499 16.99 -19.79 -3.27
C PRO A 499 16.72 -21.21 -3.75
N ASP A 500 17.75 -22.05 -3.76
CA ASP A 500 17.62 -23.46 -4.10
C ASP A 500 17.04 -24.26 -2.93
N LEU A 501 15.72 -24.40 -2.92
CA LEU A 501 14.96 -25.15 -1.91
C LEU A 501 14.61 -26.57 -2.36
N PHE A 502 15.03 -26.96 -3.56
CA PHE A 502 14.45 -28.08 -4.29
C PHE A 502 15.46 -29.16 -4.64
N THR A 503 16.75 -28.82 -4.72
CA THR A 503 17.81 -29.80 -4.95
C THR A 503 17.91 -30.80 -3.80
N GLY A 504 17.87 -32.09 -4.14
CA GLY A 504 17.97 -33.19 -3.19
C GLY A 504 16.68 -33.51 -2.43
N VAL A 505 15.54 -32.94 -2.83
CA VAL A 505 14.23 -33.26 -2.26
C VAL A 505 13.68 -34.54 -2.88
N ARG A 506 13.29 -35.51 -2.03
CA ARG A 506 12.65 -36.75 -2.46
C ARG A 506 11.14 -36.54 -2.66
N TRP A 507 10.80 -36.03 -3.84
CA TRP A 507 9.42 -35.76 -4.24
C TRP A 507 8.51 -36.99 -4.18
N GLY A 508 7.25 -36.79 -3.77
CA GLY A 508 6.24 -37.86 -3.70
C GLY A 508 6.46 -38.85 -2.54
N THR A 509 7.25 -38.45 -1.53
CA THR A 509 7.48 -39.22 -0.30
C THR A 509 7.13 -38.38 0.93
N SER A 510 6.89 -39.04 2.07
CA SER A 510 6.67 -38.37 3.37
C SER A 510 7.89 -37.64 3.93
N SER A 511 9.03 -37.68 3.22
CA SER A 511 10.23 -36.93 3.56
C SER A 511 10.32 -35.56 2.87
N ALA A 512 9.44 -35.26 1.91
CA ALA A 512 9.58 -34.05 1.09
C ALA A 512 9.63 -32.77 1.94
N PHE A 513 8.79 -32.66 2.97
CA PHE A 513 8.81 -31.51 3.89
C PHE A 513 10.16 -31.33 4.60
N GLU A 514 10.67 -32.38 5.24
CA GLU A 514 11.93 -32.33 5.98
C GLU A 514 13.14 -32.17 5.04
N ASP A 515 13.07 -32.70 3.82
CA ASP A 515 14.09 -32.48 2.80
C ASP A 515 14.13 -31.00 2.37
N THR A 516 12.97 -30.36 2.18
CA THR A 516 12.85 -28.92 1.87
C THR A 516 13.30 -28.04 3.04
N VAL A 517 12.99 -28.42 4.29
CA VAL A 517 13.51 -27.74 5.50
C VAL A 517 15.04 -27.80 5.53
N ARG A 518 15.63 -28.97 5.20
CA ARG A 518 17.09 -29.11 5.10
C ARG A 518 17.66 -28.31 3.94
N ALA A 519 16.96 -28.20 2.81
CA ALA A 519 17.37 -27.35 1.69
C ALA A 519 17.38 -25.87 2.09
N ALA A 520 16.32 -25.39 2.74
CA ALA A 520 16.24 -24.04 3.27
C ALA A 520 17.41 -23.71 4.22
N ALA A 521 17.75 -24.64 5.12
CA ALA A 521 18.89 -24.49 6.02
C ALA A 521 20.23 -24.38 5.27
N ARG A 522 20.44 -25.16 4.20
CA ARG A 522 21.65 -25.05 3.35
C ARG A 522 21.73 -23.71 2.62
N SER A 523 20.59 -23.13 2.26
CA SER A 523 20.50 -21.83 1.60
C SER A 523 20.46 -20.63 2.57
N GLY A 524 20.58 -20.86 3.88
CA GLY A 524 20.52 -19.79 4.89
C GLY A 524 19.12 -19.16 5.05
N ILE A 525 18.07 -19.85 4.60
CA ILE A 525 16.68 -19.38 4.65
C ILE A 525 16.00 -19.95 5.89
N ALA A 526 15.34 -19.08 6.66
CA ALA A 526 14.57 -19.50 7.83
C ALA A 526 13.20 -20.07 7.43
N VAL A 527 12.76 -21.13 8.11
CA VAL A 527 11.47 -21.77 7.83
C VAL A 527 10.40 -21.24 8.78
N GLU A 528 9.29 -20.74 8.22
CA GLU A 528 8.06 -20.40 8.92
C GLU A 528 7.00 -21.46 8.60
N ARG A 529 6.36 -22.03 9.62
CA ARG A 529 5.34 -23.07 9.46
C ARG A 529 3.96 -22.50 9.73
N ILE A 530 3.01 -22.75 8.83
CA ILE A 530 1.58 -22.46 9.04
C ILE A 530 0.84 -23.74 9.48
N ALA A 531 -0.46 -23.61 9.73
CA ALA A 531 -1.30 -24.74 10.09
C ALA A 531 -1.24 -25.87 9.05
N GLU A 532 -1.17 -27.10 9.56
CA GLU A 532 -1.23 -28.32 8.75
C GLU A 532 -2.59 -28.43 8.05
N TRP A 533 -2.59 -29.01 6.85
CA TRP A 533 -3.81 -29.35 6.12
C TRP A 533 -3.65 -30.69 5.40
N TYR A 534 -4.74 -31.19 4.80
CA TYR A 534 -4.75 -32.44 4.04
C TYR A 534 -5.08 -32.20 2.58
N ASP A 535 -4.46 -33.00 1.73
CA ASP A 535 -4.84 -33.22 0.36
C ASP A 535 -5.66 -34.51 0.21
N VAL A 536 -6.32 -34.66 -0.93
CA VAL A 536 -7.21 -35.81 -1.19
C VAL A 536 -6.62 -36.70 -2.28
N ASP A 537 -5.55 -37.41 -1.94
CA ASP A 537 -4.77 -38.23 -2.88
C ASP A 537 -5.03 -39.74 -2.80
N ASP A 538 -5.55 -40.23 -1.68
CA ASP A 538 -5.83 -41.64 -1.41
C ASP A 538 -7.19 -41.86 -0.73
N ALA A 539 -7.46 -43.12 -0.37
CA ALA A 539 -8.74 -43.51 0.22
C ALA A 539 -8.99 -42.82 1.57
N ASP A 540 -7.95 -42.59 2.36
CA ASP A 540 -8.06 -41.95 3.68
C ASP A 540 -8.39 -40.47 3.54
N GLY A 541 -7.71 -39.78 2.60
CA GLY A 541 -8.05 -38.40 2.23
C GLY A 541 -9.48 -38.27 1.70
N MET A 542 -9.95 -39.26 0.93
CA MET A 542 -11.32 -39.30 0.42
C MET A 542 -12.35 -39.50 1.54
N GLU A 543 -12.06 -40.34 2.53
CA GLU A 543 -12.95 -40.55 3.66
C GLU A 543 -13.01 -39.32 4.57
N ARG A 544 -11.87 -38.66 4.79
CA ARG A 544 -11.84 -37.38 5.48
C ARG A 544 -12.63 -36.31 4.72
N LEU A 545 -12.48 -36.23 3.41
CA LEU A 545 -13.24 -35.31 2.57
C LEU A 545 -14.76 -35.50 2.73
N ARG A 546 -15.26 -36.75 2.73
CA ARG A 546 -16.69 -37.03 2.92
C ARG A 546 -17.22 -36.60 4.28
N ARG A 547 -16.37 -36.61 5.31
CA ARG A 547 -16.73 -36.12 6.65
C ARG A 547 -16.79 -34.59 6.70
N ASP A 548 -15.82 -33.94 6.05
CA ASP A 548 -15.62 -32.49 6.13
C ASP A 548 -16.50 -31.72 5.12
N VAL A 549 -17.01 -32.39 4.08
CA VAL A 549 -17.94 -31.82 3.09
C VAL A 549 -19.35 -32.31 3.37
N GLY A 550 -20.19 -31.44 3.95
CA GLY A 550 -21.63 -31.69 4.12
C GLY A 550 -22.40 -31.76 2.79
N PRO A 551 -23.71 -32.09 2.83
CA PRO A 551 -24.55 -32.16 1.63
C PRO A 551 -24.59 -30.82 0.88
N ALA A 552 -24.76 -30.87 -0.44
CA ALA A 552 -24.81 -29.69 -1.30
C ALA A 552 -26.09 -28.88 -1.00
N GLY A 553 -25.91 -27.66 -0.51
CA GLY A 553 -27.01 -26.77 -0.12
C GLY A 553 -26.81 -26.10 1.25
N GLU A 554 -25.91 -26.62 2.08
CA GLU A 554 -25.44 -25.96 3.31
C GLU A 554 -24.18 -25.11 3.06
N GLU A 555 -23.74 -24.31 4.04
CA GLU A 555 -22.46 -23.58 3.99
C GLU A 555 -21.27 -24.56 3.96
N THR A 556 -20.97 -25.09 2.78
CA THR A 556 -19.82 -25.94 2.52
C THR A 556 -18.66 -25.15 1.93
N ARG A 557 -17.44 -25.48 2.35
CA ARG A 557 -16.21 -24.89 1.80
C ARG A 557 -15.86 -25.40 0.40
N ALA A 558 -16.48 -26.51 -0.03
CA ALA A 558 -16.18 -27.19 -1.29
C ALA A 558 -17.46 -27.52 -2.10
N PRO A 559 -18.20 -26.50 -2.59
CA PRO A 559 -19.51 -26.70 -3.21
C PRO A 559 -19.50 -27.43 -4.56
N ALA A 560 -18.42 -27.33 -5.36
CA ALA A 560 -18.30 -28.13 -6.58
C ALA A 560 -18.06 -29.60 -6.22
N THR A 561 -17.21 -29.85 -5.24
CA THR A 561 -16.85 -31.18 -4.75
C THR A 561 -18.05 -31.88 -4.12
N ALA A 562 -18.82 -31.19 -3.27
CA ALA A 562 -20.03 -31.71 -2.66
C ALA A 562 -21.00 -32.28 -3.71
N ARG A 563 -21.28 -31.52 -4.78
CA ARG A 563 -22.17 -31.94 -5.87
C ARG A 563 -21.68 -33.19 -6.60
N VAL A 564 -20.37 -33.35 -6.78
CA VAL A 564 -19.80 -34.56 -7.38
C VAL A 564 -19.94 -35.75 -6.42
N LEU A 565 -19.67 -35.55 -5.12
CA LEU A 565 -19.80 -36.61 -4.11
C LEU A 565 -21.24 -37.12 -3.99
N GLU A 566 -22.23 -36.24 -3.99
CA GLU A 566 -23.65 -36.62 -3.96
C GLU A 566 -24.05 -37.45 -5.17
N ARG A 567 -23.61 -37.04 -6.36
CA ARG A 567 -23.85 -37.79 -7.59
C ARG A 567 -23.27 -39.21 -7.49
N LEU A 568 -22.03 -39.34 -7.04
CA LEU A 568 -21.38 -40.63 -6.86
C LEU A 568 -22.07 -41.50 -5.80
N ALA A 569 -22.69 -40.89 -4.80
CA ALA A 569 -23.49 -41.59 -3.80
C ALA A 569 -24.84 -42.07 -4.39
N ALA A 570 -25.52 -41.23 -5.17
CA ALA A 570 -26.77 -41.58 -5.84
C ALA A 570 -26.60 -42.74 -6.85
N GLU A 571 -25.49 -42.76 -7.59
CA GLU A 571 -25.17 -43.81 -8.56
C GLU A 571 -24.79 -45.16 -7.90
N ARG A 572 -24.51 -45.18 -6.59
CA ARG A 572 -24.18 -46.41 -5.81
C ARG A 572 -25.38 -47.10 -5.19
N VAL A 573 -26.53 -46.44 -5.08
CA VAL A 573 -27.75 -47.07 -4.58
C VAL A 573 -28.39 -47.81 -5.77
N PRO A 574 -28.37 -49.15 -5.82
CA PRO A 574 -29.09 -49.85 -6.87
C PRO A 574 -30.59 -49.59 -6.66
N SER A 575 -31.31 -49.29 -7.73
CA SER A 575 -32.77 -49.27 -7.77
C SER A 575 -33.34 -50.61 -7.29
N ARG A 576 -33.48 -50.78 -5.97
CA ARG A 576 -34.24 -51.88 -5.40
C ARG A 576 -35.71 -51.49 -5.44
N THR A 577 -36.47 -52.32 -6.14
CA THR A 577 -37.93 -52.46 -6.08
C THR A 577 -38.74 -51.58 -7.03
N LEU A 578 -39.03 -52.10 -8.22
CA LEU A 578 -40.38 -52.10 -8.80
C LEU A 578 -40.54 -53.36 -9.69
N THR A 579 -40.45 -54.56 -9.12
CA THR A 579 -41.18 -55.70 -9.67
C THR A 579 -42.61 -55.60 -9.17
N ARG A 580 -43.46 -54.99 -10.00
CA ARG A 580 -44.90 -54.88 -9.83
C ARG A 580 -45.49 -56.30 -9.95
N HIS A 581 -45.91 -56.85 -8.82
CA HIS A 581 -46.87 -57.95 -8.79
C HIS A 581 -48.24 -57.36 -9.13
N GLU A 582 -48.61 -57.39 -10.41
CA GLU A 582 -49.99 -57.31 -10.87
C GLU A 582 -50.14 -58.22 -12.08
N ASP A 583 -50.54 -59.47 -11.84
CA ASP A 583 -51.28 -60.26 -12.80
C ASP A 583 -52.49 -60.84 -12.06
N LYS A 584 -53.65 -60.25 -12.35
CA LYS A 584 -55.00 -60.81 -12.23
C LYS A 584 -55.76 -60.38 -13.48
N LEU A 585 -56.66 -61.24 -13.93
CA LEU A 585 -57.45 -61.30 -15.19
C LEU A 585 -56.77 -62.30 -16.15
N ASP A 586 -57.29 -63.52 -16.36
CA ASP A 586 -58.69 -63.94 -16.48
C ASP A 586 -59.22 -64.92 -15.41
#